data_AF-A0A6A9SS46-F1
#
_entry.id   AF-A0A6A9SS46-F1
#
_cell.length_a   1.000
_cell.length_b   1.000
_cell.length_c   1.000
_cell.angle_alpha   90.00
_cell.angle_beta   90.00
_cell.angle_gamma   90.00
#
_symmetry.space_group_name_H-M   'P 1'
#
loop_
_entity.id
_entity.type
_entity.pdbx_description
1 polymer ?
#
loop_
_entity_poly.entity_id
_entity_poly.type
_entity_poly.pdbx_seq_one_letter_code
_entity_poly.pdbx_strand_id
1 'polypeptide(L)' 'MALLSAVLVVLGAAHLVAGVPLLLAPGFVRARLPARYAEAVGDRRAWRGFGAGVTGIGLSLLLVGNGIAP' A
#
# COMPACT_ATOMS: atom_id res chain seq x y z
N MET A 1 -3.24 17.48 17.45
CA MET A 1 -3.40 17.16 16.01
C MET A 1 -2.10 16.82 15.32
N ALA A 2 -0.98 17.51 15.60
CA ALA A 2 0.33 17.25 14.98
C ALA A 2 0.80 15.78 15.03
N LEU A 3 0.75 15.13 16.20
CA LEU A 3 1.16 13.72 16.34
C LEU A 3 0.30 12.78 15.46
N LEU A 4 -1.02 12.97 15.47
CA LEU A 4 -1.94 12.18 14.66
C LEU A 4 -1.68 12.39 13.16
N SER A 5 -1.51 13.65 12.72
CA SER A 5 -1.13 13.98 11.34
C SER A 5 0.15 13.25 10.93
N ALA A 6 1.21 13.32 11.75
CA ALA A 6 2.48 12.65 11.47
C ALA A 6 2.32 11.12 11.38
N VAL A 7 1.56 10.50 12.29
CA VAL A 7 1.28 9.05 12.25
C VAL A 7 0.56 8.66 10.96
N LEU A 8 -0.47 9.42 10.56
CA LEU A 8 -1.22 9.17 9.32
C LEU A 8 -0.32 9.31 8.09
N VAL A 9 0.58 10.30 8.08
CA VAL A 9 1.53 10.49 6.98
C VAL A 9 2.50 9.31 6.88
N VAL A 10 3.06 8.87 8.01
CA VAL A 10 3.98 7.72 8.05
C VAL A 10 3.28 6.43 7.61
N LEU A 11 2.07 6.18 8.11
CA LEU A 11 1.28 5.02 7.69
C LEU A 11 0.92 5.09 6.21
N GLY A 12 0.52 6.26 5.72
CA GLY A 12 0.23 6.49 4.30
C GLY A 12 1.43 6.19 3.41
N ALA A 13 2.61 6.70 3.77
CA ALA A 13 3.85 6.42 3.06
C ALA A 13 4.21 4.93 3.06
N ALA A 14 4.07 4.24 4.20
CA ALA A 14 4.32 2.81 4.28
C ALA A 14 3.41 2.00 3.35
N HIS A 15 2.12 2.37 3.26
CA HIS A 15 1.17 1.76 2.34
C HIS A 15 1.53 2.04 0.88
N LEU A 16 2.01 3.23 0.52
CA LEU A 16 2.47 3.49 -0.85
C LEU A 16 3.71 2.67 -1.21
N VAL A 17 4.68 2.59 -0.31
CA VAL A 17 5.91 1.79 -0.50
C VAL A 17 5.58 0.32 -0.74
N ALA A 18 4.57 -0.21 -0.05
CA ALA A 18 4.11 -1.59 -0.25
C ALA A 18 3.21 -1.74 -1.49
N GLY A 19 2.21 -0.87 -1.63
CA GLY A 19 1.14 -0.97 -2.62
C GLY A 19 1.55 -0.67 -4.06
N VAL A 20 2.42 0.31 -4.28
CA VAL A 20 2.80 0.75 -5.63
C VAL A 20 3.56 -0.35 -6.39
N PRO A 21 4.56 -1.05 -5.81
CA PRO A 21 5.19 -2.19 -6.47
C PRO A 21 4.22 -3.33 -6.79
N LEU A 22 3.26 -3.60 -5.90
CA LEU A 22 2.22 -4.63 -6.09
C LEU A 22 1.33 -4.28 -7.28
N LEU A 23 0.97 -3.01 -7.43
CA LEU A 23 0.13 -2.50 -8.50
C LEU A 23 0.84 -2.51 -9.86
N LEU A 24 2.06 -1.96 -9.91
CA LEU A 24 2.77 -1.72 -11.17
C LEU A 24 3.55 -2.94 -11.65
N ALA A 25 4.17 -3.69 -10.73
CA ALA A 25 5.04 -4.82 -11.03
C ALA A 25 4.67 -6.07 -10.20
N PRO A 26 3.41 -6.57 -10.29
CA PRO A 26 2.93 -7.69 -9.48
C PRO A 26 3.77 -8.96 -9.63
N GLY A 27 4.31 -9.23 -10.82
CA GLY A 27 5.17 -10.40 -11.06
C GLY A 27 6.52 -10.31 -10.34
N PHE A 28 7.11 -9.11 -10.26
CA PHE A 28 8.37 -8.87 -9.56
C PHE A 28 8.23 -9.07 -8.06
N VAL A 29 7.09 -8.65 -7.50
CA VAL A 29 6.78 -8.81 -6.07
C VAL A 29 6.44 -10.27 -5.75
N ARG A 30 5.57 -10.90 -6.56
CA ARG A 30 5.20 -12.32 -6.40
C ARG A 30 6.44 -13.23 -6.41
N ALA A 31 7.41 -12.97 -7.29
CA ALA A 31 8.63 -13.78 -7.39
C ALA A 31 9.59 -13.63 -6.19
N ARG A 32 9.46 -12.57 -5.38
CA ARG A 32 10.31 -12.33 -4.20
C ARG A 32 9.65 -12.73 -2.88
N LEU A 33 8.37 -13.08 -2.91
CA LEU A 33 7.64 -13.49 -1.73
C LEU A 33 7.67 -15.02 -1.57
N PRO A 34 7.66 -15.53 -0.32
CA PRO A 34 7.47 -16.95 -0.07
C PRO A 34 6.19 -17.46 -0.74
N ALA A 35 6.22 -18.69 -1.28
CA ALA A 35 5.13 -19.28 -2.06
C ALA A 35 3.76 -19.18 -1.38
N ARG A 36 3.69 -19.43 -0.07
CA ARG A 36 2.47 -19.30 0.74
C ARG A 36 1.77 -17.94 0.64
N TYR A 37 2.53 -16.85 0.51
CA TYR A 37 1.97 -15.50 0.35
C TYR A 37 1.63 -15.22 -1.11
N ALA A 38 2.45 -15.73 -2.04
CA ALA A 38 2.18 -15.65 -3.47
C ALA A 38 0.82 -16.29 -3.83
N GLU A 39 0.53 -17.44 -3.23
CA GLU A 39 -0.69 -18.23 -3.42
C GLU A 39 -1.92 -17.59 -2.77
N ALA A 40 -1.78 -17.00 -1.57
CA ALA A 40 -2.90 -16.39 -0.84
C ALA A 40 -3.58 -15.23 -1.61
N VAL A 41 -2.83 -14.49 -2.42
CA VAL A 41 -3.38 -13.39 -3.23
C VAL A 41 -3.90 -13.88 -4.58
N GLY A 42 -3.40 -15.02 -5.08
CA GLY A 42 -3.82 -15.61 -6.36
C GLY A 42 -3.10 -15.03 -7.59
N ASP A 43 -3.83 -14.89 -8.69
CA ASP A 43 -3.26 -14.56 -10.01
C ASP A 43 -2.87 -13.09 -10.19
N ARG A 44 -2.19 -12.78 -11.31
CA ARG A 44 -1.64 -11.44 -11.60
C ARG A 44 -2.68 -10.31 -11.49
N ARG A 45 -3.94 -10.54 -11.88
CA ARG A 45 -5.03 -9.56 -11.75
C ARG A 45 -5.38 -9.30 -10.28
N ALA A 46 -5.38 -10.34 -9.45
CA ALA A 46 -5.64 -10.22 -8.02
C ALA A 46 -4.50 -9.45 -7.31
N TRP A 47 -3.24 -9.67 -7.70
CA TRP A 47 -2.12 -8.87 -7.21
C TRP A 47 -2.24 -7.38 -7.55
N ARG A 48 -2.70 -7.03 -8.76
CA ARG A 48 -2.95 -5.63 -9.12
C ARG A 48 -4.08 -5.03 -8.29
N GLY A 49 -5.17 -5.77 -8.10
CA GLY A 49 -6.30 -5.34 -7.27
C GLY A 49 -5.89 -5.12 -5.81
N PHE A 50 -5.10 -6.04 -5.26
CA PHE A 50 -4.51 -5.93 -3.93
C PHE A 50 -3.60 -4.69 -3.83
N GLY A 51 -2.69 -4.51 -4.77
CA GLY A 51 -1.81 -3.34 -4.84
C GLY A 51 -2.59 -2.03 -4.96
N ALA A 52 -3.66 -1.99 -5.77
CA ALA A 52 -4.55 -0.83 -5.88
C ALA A 52 -5.24 -0.52 -4.55
N GLY A 53 -5.74 -1.53 -3.84
CA GLY A 53 -6.36 -1.37 -2.53
C GLY A 53 -5.39 -0.81 -1.48
N VAL A 54 -4.20 -1.42 -1.35
CA VAL A 54 -3.15 -0.97 -0.42
C VAL A 54 -2.70 0.46 -0.77
N THR A 55 -2.48 0.76 -2.05
CA THR A 55 -2.13 2.10 -2.52
C THR A 55 -3.22 3.12 -2.21
N GLY A 56 -4.49 2.76 -2.45
CA GLY A 56 -5.64 3.60 -2.16
C GLY A 56 -5.73 3.98 -0.69
N ILE A 57 -5.54 3.02 0.21
CA ILE A 57 -5.44 3.29 1.66
C ILE A 57 -4.31 4.28 1.94
N GLY A 58 -3.14 4.07 1.35
CA GLY A 58 -1.99 4.97 1.50
C GLY A 58 -2.30 6.41 1.10
N LEU A 59 -2.93 6.59 -0.07
CA LEU A 59 -3.38 7.91 -0.55
C LEU A 59 -4.40 8.56 0.39
N SER A 60 -5.39 7.80 0.86
CA SER A 60 -6.39 8.30 1.81
C SER A 60 -5.76 8.75 3.13
N LEU A 61 -4.84 7.98 3.68
CA LEU A 61 -4.12 8.33 4.91
C LEU A 61 -3.28 9.59 4.74
N LEU A 62 -2.58 9.74 3.61
CA LEU A 62 -1.84 10.96 3.31
C LEU A 62 -2.77 12.17 3.19
N LEU A 63 -3.89 12.04 2.46
CA LEU A 63 -4.88 13.12 2.30
C LEU A 63 -5.43 13.58 3.65
N VAL A 64 -5.87 12.64 4.49
CA VAL A 64 -6.39 12.95 5.83
C VAL A 64 -5.29 13.55 6.70
N GLY A 65 -4.11 12.92 6.75
CA GLY A 65 -2.98 13.37 7.56
C GLY A 65 -2.55 14.81 7.24
N ASN A 66 -2.47 15.16 5.95
CA ASN A 66 -2.18 16.52 5.52
C ASN A 66 -3.34 17.49 5.80
N GLY A 67 -4.58 17.06 5.64
CA GLY A 67 -5.76 17.90 5.89
C GLY A 67 -5.98 18.27 7.37
N ILE A 68 -5.36 17.53 8.30
CA ILE A 68 -5.43 17.80 9.75
C ILE A 68 -4.09 18.28 10.34
N ALA A 69 -3.08 18.53 9.50
CA ALA A 69 -1.82 19.11 9.92
C ALA A 69 -2.06 20.54 10.45
N PRO A 70 -1.37 20.96 11.53
CA PRO A 70 -1.50 22.29 12.11
C PRO A 70 -0.93 23.39 11.21
#